data_AF-A0A3L7S2R5-F1
#
_entry.id   AF-A0A3L7S2R5-F1
#
_cell.length_a   1.000
_cell.length_b   1.000
_cell.length_c   1.000
_cell.angle_alpha   90.00
_cell.angle_beta   90.00
_cell.angle_gamma   90.00
#
_symmetry.space_group_name_H-M   'P 1'
#
loop_
_entity.id
_entity.type
_entity.pdbx_description
1 polymer ?
#
loop_
_entity_poly.entity_id
_entity_poly.type
_entity_poly.pdbx_seq_one_letter_code
_entity_poly.pdbx_strand_id
1 'polypeptide(L)'
;MNNSDIRSTTRSGAFAATAKALESLGVKAEIVSGTLPSRKKDVAGLTTGTASFDWKASGSTILPGAICENLTSFGAVFSGSTGQTPLTEFLRAGAAGSSGTVIEPFSIQAKFPHPAIHVHYARGASLAEAFYQSVRSPYQLLVVGDPLCQPWAVIPQVEVVTAPDSQVLEPGARLSGKVELEPRASMPEGRSADRFELFVDGMRFTSCGAGQWLTLDTRGMADGHHELRVVAIDASPLETQGRRVIPVTFDNAGRTLELSVEPRRVRPGGTLRVAVKGVGIEGAVVFATGRVLGRTSGAEATVEVPADLLGRGRVAIRASGRAGPQPADSVNADPVFVEVLD
;
A
#
# COMPACT_ATOMS: atom_id res chain seq x y z
N MET A 1 -5.99 -25.64 14.86
CA MET A 1 -7.04 -26.62 15.23
C MET A 1 -6.55 -28.01 14.96
N ASN A 2 -6.56 -28.89 15.97
CA ASN A 2 -6.09 -30.28 15.86
C ASN A 2 -7.27 -31.24 15.89
N ASN A 3 -7.34 -32.17 14.94
CA ASN A 3 -8.37 -33.21 14.90
C ASN A 3 -7.82 -34.45 14.17
N SER A 4 -8.65 -35.50 14.05
CA SER A 4 -8.26 -36.77 13.44
C SER A 4 -8.37 -36.82 11.91
N ASP A 5 -8.86 -35.76 11.24
CA ASP A 5 -8.92 -35.70 9.78
C ASP A 5 -7.50 -35.59 9.22
N ILE A 6 -7.22 -36.32 8.12
CA ILE A 6 -5.94 -36.27 7.42
C ILE A 6 -5.56 -34.83 7.03
N ARG A 7 -6.55 -33.97 6.78
CA ARG A 7 -6.39 -32.55 6.51
C ARG A 7 -5.74 -31.79 7.66
N SER A 8 -6.05 -32.16 8.90
CA SER A 8 -5.43 -31.57 10.10
C SER A 8 -4.09 -32.23 10.39
N THR A 9 -4.03 -33.57 10.38
CA THR A 9 -2.81 -34.31 10.75
C THR A 9 -1.64 -34.09 9.78
N THR A 10 -1.92 -33.76 8.52
CA THR A 10 -0.91 -33.36 7.52
C THR A 10 -0.07 -32.15 7.97
N ARG A 11 -0.61 -31.29 8.84
CA ARG A 11 0.09 -30.09 9.36
C ARG A 11 0.36 -30.12 10.87
N SER A 12 -0.26 -31.03 11.62
CA SER A 12 -0.28 -30.98 13.08
C SER A 12 1.09 -31.11 13.74
N GLY A 13 2.02 -31.83 13.11
CA GLY A 13 3.41 -31.97 13.60
C GLY A 13 4.15 -30.64 13.75
N ALA A 14 3.75 -29.59 13.02
CA ALA A 14 4.35 -28.26 13.12
C ALA A 14 3.67 -27.33 14.15
N PHE A 15 2.50 -27.69 14.68
CA PHE A 15 1.71 -26.77 15.50
C PHE A 15 2.42 -26.34 16.78
N ALA A 16 3.06 -27.27 17.50
CA ALA A 16 3.75 -26.97 18.76
C ALA A 16 4.92 -25.99 18.56
N ALA A 17 5.74 -26.21 17.53
CA ALA A 17 6.86 -25.32 17.22
C ALA A 17 6.38 -23.94 16.77
N THR A 18 5.33 -23.88 15.93
CA THR A 18 4.71 -22.62 15.50
C THR A 18 4.12 -21.84 16.67
N ALA A 19 3.40 -22.49 17.58
CA ALA A 19 2.82 -21.84 18.75
C ALA A 19 3.90 -21.22 19.64
N LYS A 20 4.97 -21.98 19.94
CA LYS A 20 6.14 -21.49 20.69
C LYS A 20 6.82 -20.31 20.00
N ALA A 21 6.95 -20.34 18.67
CA ALA A 21 7.53 -19.24 17.91
C ALA A 21 6.66 -17.97 17.98
N LEU A 22 5.33 -18.10 17.92
CA LEU A 22 4.41 -16.97 18.11
C LEU A 22 4.50 -16.39 19.52
N GLU A 23 4.55 -17.25 20.55
CA GLU A 23 4.71 -16.83 21.95
C GLU A 23 6.00 -16.04 22.15
N SER A 24 7.10 -16.44 21.50
CA SER A 24 8.37 -15.69 21.55
C SER A 24 8.31 -14.31 20.89
N LEU A 25 7.32 -14.08 20.02
CA LEU A 25 7.03 -12.77 19.42
C LEU A 25 5.98 -11.99 20.24
N GLY A 26 5.58 -12.47 21.41
CA GLY A 26 4.53 -11.86 22.23
C GLY A 26 3.11 -12.10 21.72
N VAL A 27 2.92 -13.02 20.77
CA VAL A 27 1.61 -13.34 20.20
C VAL A 27 1.06 -14.62 20.83
N LYS A 28 -0.13 -14.53 21.43
CA LYS A 28 -0.82 -15.69 22.01
C LYS A 28 -1.19 -16.69 20.92
N ALA A 29 -0.83 -17.96 21.12
CA ALA A 29 -1.21 -19.07 20.24
C ALA A 29 -1.84 -20.21 21.06
N GLU A 30 -2.88 -20.84 20.51
CA GLU A 30 -3.57 -21.96 21.17
C GLU A 30 -3.71 -23.14 20.19
N ILE A 31 -3.34 -24.34 20.64
CA ILE A 31 -3.64 -25.59 19.94
C ILE A 31 -4.89 -26.17 20.56
N VAL A 32 -6.02 -26.00 19.88
CA VAL A 32 -7.33 -26.46 20.37
C VAL A 32 -7.80 -27.67 19.56
N SER A 33 -8.37 -28.65 20.24
CA SER A 33 -9.01 -29.81 19.62
C SER A 33 -10.31 -29.42 18.91
N GLY A 34 -10.53 -29.96 17.71
CA GLY A 34 -11.74 -29.71 16.89
C GLY A 34 -11.43 -29.15 15.51
N THR A 35 -12.47 -28.67 14.81
CA THR A 35 -12.37 -28.11 13.44
C THR A 35 -12.33 -26.59 13.42
N LEU A 36 -13.03 -25.91 14.33
CA LEU A 36 -13.04 -24.46 14.46
C LEU A 36 -12.88 -24.03 15.94
N PRO A 37 -12.36 -22.82 16.20
CA PRO A 37 -12.39 -22.24 17.55
C PRO A 37 -13.83 -22.07 18.04
N SER A 38 -14.10 -22.31 19.32
CA SER A 38 -15.43 -22.13 19.91
C SER A 38 -15.50 -20.89 20.78
N ARG A 39 -16.45 -19.98 20.46
CA ARG A 39 -16.75 -18.76 21.21
C ARG A 39 -15.54 -17.84 21.48
N LYS A 40 -14.52 -17.86 20.61
CA LYS A 40 -13.35 -16.97 20.71
C LYS A 40 -13.67 -15.61 20.10
N LYS A 41 -13.33 -14.50 20.77
CA LYS A 41 -13.68 -13.15 20.28
C LYS A 41 -12.52 -12.44 19.58
N ASP A 42 -11.40 -13.11 19.49
CA ASP A 42 -10.07 -12.56 19.25
C ASP A 42 -9.26 -13.43 18.27
N VAL A 43 -9.92 -14.00 17.25
CA VAL A 43 -9.22 -14.87 16.28
C VAL A 43 -8.42 -14.01 15.30
N ALA A 44 -7.14 -13.79 15.62
CA ALA A 44 -6.18 -13.05 14.77
C ALA A 44 -5.54 -13.91 13.67
N GLY A 45 -5.78 -15.22 13.69
CA GLY A 45 -5.32 -16.17 12.68
C GLY A 45 -5.86 -17.57 12.95
N LEU A 46 -6.01 -18.37 11.91
CA LEU A 46 -6.48 -19.76 12.03
C LEU A 46 -5.73 -20.66 11.06
N THR A 47 -5.26 -21.79 11.57
CA THR A 47 -4.88 -22.96 10.76
C THR A 47 -5.79 -24.13 11.15
N THR A 48 -6.53 -24.68 10.18
CA THR A 48 -7.42 -25.82 10.36
C THR A 48 -7.40 -26.81 9.18
N GLY A 49 -8.04 -27.96 9.31
CA GLY A 49 -8.17 -28.94 8.25
C GLY A 49 -9.47 -29.71 8.43
N THR A 50 -10.41 -29.50 7.51
CA THR A 50 -11.73 -30.14 7.50
C THR A 50 -12.37 -30.01 6.11
N ALA A 51 -13.15 -31.01 5.70
CA ALA A 51 -13.91 -30.95 4.45
C ALA A 51 -14.92 -29.79 4.48
N SER A 52 -15.74 -29.73 5.53
CA SER A 52 -16.76 -28.72 5.72
C SER A 52 -16.70 -28.09 7.10
N PHE A 53 -17.19 -26.86 7.21
CA PHE A 53 -17.33 -26.14 8.48
C PHE A 53 -18.46 -25.10 8.41
N ASP A 54 -18.97 -24.71 9.58
CA ASP A 54 -19.90 -23.59 9.77
C ASP A 54 -19.26 -22.57 10.72
N TRP A 55 -18.80 -21.44 10.15
CA TRP A 55 -18.17 -20.39 10.94
C TRP A 55 -19.13 -19.75 11.94
N LYS A 56 -20.40 -19.54 11.54
CA LYS A 56 -21.41 -18.88 12.39
C LYS A 56 -21.72 -19.72 13.62
N ALA A 57 -21.86 -21.04 13.45
CA ALA A 57 -22.10 -21.97 14.56
C ALA A 57 -20.94 -22.01 15.58
N SER A 58 -19.72 -21.65 15.17
CA SER A 58 -18.57 -21.58 16.07
C SER A 58 -18.72 -20.54 17.18
N GLY A 59 -19.53 -19.49 16.94
CA GLY A 59 -19.69 -18.33 17.83
C GLY A 59 -18.44 -17.45 17.96
N SER A 60 -17.43 -17.70 17.13
CA SER A 60 -16.15 -17.00 17.15
C SER A 60 -16.12 -15.77 16.24
N THR A 61 -15.21 -14.85 16.51
CA THR A 61 -15.03 -13.59 15.78
C THR A 61 -13.62 -13.51 15.22
N ILE A 62 -13.51 -13.29 13.90
CA ILE A 62 -12.25 -13.03 13.21
C ILE A 62 -11.90 -11.55 13.39
N LEU A 63 -10.65 -11.27 13.76
CA LEU A 63 -10.16 -9.90 13.86
C LEU A 63 -9.75 -9.36 12.47
N PRO A 64 -9.93 -8.05 12.21
CA PRO A 64 -9.45 -7.43 10.98
C PRO A 64 -7.97 -7.73 10.72
N GLY A 65 -7.65 -8.08 9.48
CA GLY A 65 -6.29 -8.44 9.11
C GLY A 65 -5.94 -9.93 9.28
N ALA A 66 -6.79 -10.76 9.88
CA ALA A 66 -6.47 -12.17 10.11
C ALA A 66 -6.32 -12.99 8.82
N ILE A 67 -5.40 -13.95 8.85
CA ILE A 67 -5.31 -15.03 7.87
C ILE A 67 -5.99 -16.27 8.44
N CYS A 68 -7.00 -16.80 7.73
CA CYS A 68 -7.67 -18.04 8.11
C CYS A 68 -7.50 -19.10 7.02
N GLU A 69 -6.95 -20.24 7.39
CA GLU A 69 -6.42 -21.23 6.46
C GLU A 69 -7.02 -22.62 6.72
N ASN A 70 -7.61 -23.22 5.70
CA ASN A 70 -8.18 -24.58 5.78
C ASN A 70 -7.56 -25.48 4.71
N LEU A 71 -6.85 -26.51 5.16
CA LEU A 71 -6.38 -27.56 4.27
C LEU A 71 -7.59 -28.41 3.87
N THR A 72 -8.03 -28.29 2.63
CA THR A 72 -9.09 -29.12 2.06
C THR A 72 -8.98 -29.15 0.54
N SER A 73 -9.57 -30.17 -0.08
CA SER A 73 -9.75 -30.22 -1.53
C SER A 73 -10.72 -29.15 -2.00
N PHE A 74 -10.51 -28.65 -3.22
CA PHE A 74 -11.42 -27.76 -3.93
C PHE A 74 -11.83 -26.46 -3.21
N GLY A 75 -11.08 -26.02 -2.19
CA GLY A 75 -11.41 -24.80 -1.42
C GLY A 75 -11.47 -23.51 -2.25
N ALA A 76 -10.94 -23.52 -3.47
CA ALA A 76 -11.01 -22.41 -4.43
C ALA A 76 -11.90 -22.69 -5.66
N VAL A 77 -12.70 -23.75 -5.63
CA VAL A 77 -13.75 -23.98 -6.65
C VAL A 77 -15.01 -23.24 -6.19
N PHE A 78 -15.35 -22.15 -6.88
CA PHE A 78 -16.47 -21.28 -6.52
C PHE A 78 -17.77 -21.62 -7.27
N SER A 79 -17.71 -22.53 -8.24
CA SER A 79 -18.83 -22.97 -9.04
C SER A 79 -19.31 -24.35 -8.58
N GLY A 80 -20.59 -24.46 -8.22
CA GLY A 80 -21.19 -25.72 -7.79
C GLY A 80 -20.71 -26.20 -6.42
N SER A 81 -21.34 -27.27 -5.92
CA SER A 81 -20.93 -27.90 -4.66
C SER A 81 -19.92 -28.99 -4.92
N THR A 82 -18.74 -28.89 -4.30
CA THR A 82 -17.71 -29.95 -4.33
C THR A 82 -17.77 -30.85 -3.09
N GLY A 83 -18.68 -30.54 -2.14
CA GLY A 83 -18.73 -31.17 -0.82
C GLY A 83 -17.71 -30.60 0.17
N GLN A 84 -16.99 -29.53 -0.17
CA GLN A 84 -16.09 -28.81 0.74
C GLN A 84 -16.51 -27.35 0.89
N THR A 85 -16.25 -26.78 2.07
CA THR A 85 -16.50 -25.37 2.31
C THR A 85 -15.44 -24.52 1.60
N PRO A 86 -15.82 -23.57 0.71
CA PRO A 86 -14.86 -22.74 0.01
C PRO A 86 -14.19 -21.71 0.94
N LEU A 87 -12.98 -21.27 0.58
CA LEU A 87 -12.21 -20.27 1.31
C LEU A 87 -12.98 -18.96 1.52
N THR A 88 -13.93 -18.66 0.62
CA THR A 88 -14.75 -17.44 0.66
C THR A 88 -15.61 -17.35 1.92
N GLU A 89 -15.90 -18.46 2.61
CA GLU A 89 -16.58 -18.42 3.91
C GLU A 89 -15.75 -17.72 4.98
N PHE A 90 -14.42 -17.86 4.98
CA PHE A 90 -13.57 -17.08 5.89
C PHE A 90 -13.55 -15.59 5.53
N LEU A 91 -13.54 -15.26 4.22
CA LEU A 91 -13.58 -13.87 3.77
C LEU A 91 -14.92 -13.21 4.16
N ARG A 92 -16.04 -13.90 3.98
CA ARG A 92 -17.37 -13.45 4.45
C ARG A 92 -17.41 -13.28 5.97
N ALA A 93 -16.66 -14.10 6.70
CA ALA A 93 -16.52 -14.02 8.15
C ALA A 93 -15.53 -12.93 8.63
N GLY A 94 -14.87 -12.20 7.72
CA GLY A 94 -14.00 -11.06 8.05
C GLY A 94 -12.49 -11.33 7.99
N ALA A 95 -12.04 -12.49 7.52
CA ALA A 95 -10.62 -12.72 7.28
C ALA A 95 -10.11 -11.81 6.15
N ALA A 96 -8.91 -11.23 6.33
CA ALA A 96 -8.26 -10.44 5.30
C ALA A 96 -7.70 -11.31 4.17
N GLY A 97 -7.44 -12.60 4.45
CA GLY A 97 -7.12 -13.57 3.42
C GLY A 97 -7.28 -15.02 3.84
N SER A 98 -7.37 -15.84 2.80
CA SER A 98 -7.44 -17.29 2.88
C SER A 98 -6.87 -17.89 1.59
N SER A 99 -6.71 -19.21 1.55
CA SER A 99 -6.37 -19.90 0.31
C SER A 99 -7.19 -21.17 0.15
N GLY A 100 -7.24 -21.68 -1.07
CA GLY A 100 -7.94 -22.91 -1.38
C GLY A 100 -7.39 -23.52 -2.66
N THR A 101 -7.55 -24.83 -2.81
CA THR A 101 -7.04 -25.52 -3.98
C THR A 101 -8.04 -25.46 -5.12
N VAL A 102 -7.59 -25.20 -6.34
CA VAL A 102 -8.44 -25.11 -7.54
C VAL A 102 -8.76 -26.47 -8.18
N ILE A 103 -8.05 -27.51 -7.74
CA ILE A 103 -8.19 -28.90 -8.17
C ILE A 103 -7.78 -29.81 -7.02
N GLU A 104 -8.11 -31.11 -7.08
CA GLU A 104 -7.73 -32.10 -6.08
C GLU A 104 -6.22 -32.08 -5.78
N PRO A 105 -5.81 -31.78 -4.54
CA PRO A 105 -4.40 -31.63 -4.19
C PRO A 105 -3.76 -32.90 -3.63
N PHE A 106 -4.55 -33.88 -3.18
CA PHE A 106 -4.14 -34.87 -2.16
C PHE A 106 -3.68 -34.20 -0.85
N SER A 107 -3.55 -34.99 0.22
CA SER A 107 -3.08 -34.49 1.53
C SER A 107 -1.55 -34.39 1.58
N ILE A 108 -0.97 -33.49 0.77
CA ILE A 108 0.48 -33.27 0.67
C ILE A 108 0.81 -31.88 1.23
N GLN A 109 1.49 -31.82 2.38
CA GLN A 109 1.75 -30.57 3.10
C GLN A 109 2.39 -29.48 2.23
N ALA A 110 3.33 -29.84 1.36
CA ALA A 110 4.07 -28.89 0.53
C ALA A 110 3.17 -28.03 -0.39
N LYS A 111 1.95 -28.46 -0.68
CA LYS A 111 0.97 -27.76 -1.53
C LYS A 111 0.11 -26.74 -0.78
N PHE A 112 0.19 -26.73 0.54
CA PHE A 112 -0.60 -25.86 1.41
C PHE A 112 0.29 -24.98 2.28
N PRO A 113 -0.24 -23.87 2.81
CA PRO A 113 0.50 -23.06 3.76
C PRO A 113 0.94 -23.89 4.97
N HIS A 114 2.24 -23.87 5.23
CA HIS A 114 2.80 -24.37 6.48
C HIS A 114 2.26 -23.53 7.65
N PRO A 115 1.99 -24.11 8.84
CA PRO A 115 1.45 -23.35 9.97
C PRO A 115 2.29 -22.13 10.40
N ALA A 116 3.59 -22.14 10.07
CA ALA A 116 4.49 -21.01 10.25
C ALA A 116 4.10 -19.75 9.45
N ILE A 117 3.10 -19.80 8.54
CA ILE A 117 2.50 -18.62 7.91
C ILE A 117 2.17 -17.54 8.94
N HIS A 118 1.62 -17.93 10.09
CA HIS A 118 1.29 -16.99 11.17
C HIS A 118 2.53 -16.37 11.80
N VAL A 119 3.68 -17.07 11.83
CA VAL A 119 4.95 -16.56 12.35
C VAL A 119 5.54 -15.52 11.39
N HIS A 120 5.52 -15.79 10.07
CA HIS A 120 5.94 -14.81 9.07
C HIS A 120 5.08 -13.54 9.17
N TYR A 121 3.77 -13.72 9.28
CA TYR A 121 2.83 -12.62 9.39
C TYR A 121 3.03 -11.81 10.68
N ALA A 122 3.19 -12.48 11.83
CA ALA A 122 3.46 -11.84 13.12
C ALA A 122 4.81 -11.10 13.19
N ARG A 123 5.79 -11.47 12.34
CA ARG A 123 7.05 -10.72 12.20
C ARG A 123 6.89 -9.41 11.45
N GLY A 124 5.73 -9.19 10.82
CA GLY A 124 5.41 -7.98 10.06
C GLY A 124 5.40 -8.18 8.55
N ALA A 125 5.53 -9.41 8.05
CA ALA A 125 5.35 -9.66 6.62
C ALA A 125 3.92 -9.27 6.20
N SER A 126 3.76 -8.79 4.98
CA SER A 126 2.45 -8.65 4.36
C SER A 126 1.79 -10.02 4.17
N LEU A 127 0.48 -10.03 3.97
CA LEU A 127 -0.30 -11.23 3.73
C LEU A 127 0.26 -12.02 2.55
N ALA A 128 0.58 -11.34 1.44
CA ALA A 128 1.20 -11.98 0.28
C ALA A 128 2.54 -12.63 0.62
N GLU A 129 3.43 -11.90 1.29
CA GLU A 129 4.75 -12.41 1.69
C GLU A 129 4.63 -13.60 2.65
N ALA A 130 3.68 -13.59 3.58
CA ALA A 130 3.43 -14.69 4.51
C ALA A 130 2.98 -15.97 3.77
N PHE A 131 2.11 -15.84 2.76
CA PHE A 131 1.74 -16.97 1.91
C PHE A 131 2.93 -17.49 1.09
N TYR A 132 3.67 -16.62 0.40
CA TYR A 132 4.79 -17.05 -0.44
C TYR A 132 5.98 -17.60 0.35
N GLN A 133 6.12 -17.24 1.63
CA GLN A 133 7.11 -17.86 2.52
C GLN A 133 6.66 -19.20 3.11
N SER A 134 5.37 -19.55 3.02
CA SER A 134 4.81 -20.73 3.70
C SER A 134 4.37 -21.86 2.77
N VAL A 135 4.35 -21.66 1.46
CA VAL A 135 3.92 -22.66 0.47
C VAL A 135 5.09 -23.08 -0.43
N ARG A 136 5.42 -24.38 -0.45
CA ARG A 136 6.56 -24.90 -1.23
C ARG A 136 6.18 -25.25 -2.68
N SER A 137 4.94 -25.60 -2.94
CA SER A 137 4.43 -26.01 -4.26
C SER A 137 3.08 -25.34 -4.55
N PRO A 138 3.07 -24.04 -4.92
CA PRO A 138 1.85 -23.23 -4.95
C PRO A 138 0.94 -23.46 -6.17
N TYR A 139 1.33 -24.28 -7.15
CA TYR A 139 0.65 -24.41 -8.45
C TYR A 139 -0.84 -24.77 -8.40
N GLN A 140 -1.30 -25.41 -7.32
CA GLN A 140 -2.72 -25.81 -7.16
C GLN A 140 -3.49 -24.88 -6.22
N LEU A 141 -2.88 -23.83 -5.70
CA LEU A 141 -3.41 -22.99 -4.64
C LEU A 141 -3.78 -21.59 -5.18
N LEU A 142 -5.02 -21.17 -4.95
CA LEU A 142 -5.45 -19.79 -5.15
C LEU A 142 -5.44 -19.08 -3.80
N VAL A 143 -4.61 -18.04 -3.69
CA VAL A 143 -4.59 -17.13 -2.53
C VAL A 143 -5.53 -15.96 -2.83
N VAL A 144 -6.45 -15.66 -1.91
CA VAL A 144 -7.43 -14.58 -2.07
C VAL A 144 -7.43 -13.73 -0.81
N GLY A 145 -7.30 -12.41 -0.98
CA GLY A 145 -7.27 -11.45 0.12
C GLY A 145 -6.66 -10.12 -0.27
N ASP A 146 -6.35 -9.30 0.74
CA ASP A 146 -5.60 -8.06 0.57
C ASP A 146 -4.09 -8.34 0.64
N PRO A 147 -3.35 -8.29 -0.50
CA PRO A 147 -1.94 -8.66 -0.53
C PRO A 147 -1.05 -7.72 0.29
N LEU A 148 -1.48 -6.47 0.54
CA LEU A 148 -0.71 -5.46 1.28
C LEU A 148 -1.06 -5.41 2.77
N CYS A 149 -2.03 -6.22 3.22
CA CYS A 149 -2.40 -6.27 4.63
C CYS A 149 -1.20 -6.72 5.47
N GLN A 150 -0.83 -5.93 6.48
CA GLN A 150 0.35 -6.16 7.34
C GLN A 150 0.10 -5.68 8.78
N PRO A 151 -0.92 -6.22 9.49
CA PRO A 151 -1.39 -5.69 10.78
C PRO A 151 -0.36 -5.82 11.91
N TRP A 152 0.69 -6.63 11.72
CA TRP A 152 1.77 -6.84 12.68
C TRP A 152 3.06 -6.08 12.32
N ALA A 153 3.07 -5.35 11.20
CA ALA A 153 4.27 -4.64 10.76
C ALA A 153 4.57 -3.45 11.68
N VAL A 154 5.84 -3.32 12.05
CA VAL A 154 6.36 -2.08 12.62
C VAL A 154 6.66 -1.14 11.45
N ILE A 155 5.84 -0.12 11.29
CA ILE A 155 5.99 0.88 10.24
C ILE A 155 6.74 2.09 10.81
N PRO A 156 7.93 2.45 10.29
CA PRO A 156 8.64 3.65 10.71
C PRO A 156 7.78 4.90 10.61
N GLN A 157 7.78 5.75 11.64
CA GLN A 157 7.16 7.08 11.57
C GLN A 157 8.21 8.09 11.13
N VAL A 158 8.01 8.69 9.95
CA VAL A 158 9.02 9.53 9.30
C VAL A 158 8.77 11.01 9.56
N GLU A 159 9.81 11.70 10.01
CA GLU A 159 9.89 13.16 10.12
C GLU A 159 11.04 13.65 9.23
N VAL A 160 10.91 14.83 8.66
CA VAL A 160 11.95 15.45 7.82
C VAL A 160 12.15 16.86 8.34
N VAL A 161 13.38 17.22 8.70
CA VAL A 161 13.72 18.57 9.14
C VAL A 161 14.69 19.23 8.14
N THR A 162 14.59 20.55 8.02
CA THR A 162 15.53 21.35 7.23
C THR A 162 16.74 21.76 8.07
N ALA A 163 17.94 21.56 7.56
CA ALA A 163 19.18 21.84 8.30
C ALA A 163 19.38 23.31 8.76
N PRO A 164 18.96 24.36 8.02
CA PRO A 164 19.24 25.74 8.40
C PRO A 164 18.64 26.19 9.74
N ASP A 165 17.51 25.61 10.15
CA ASP A 165 16.73 26.03 11.31
C ASP A 165 16.18 24.87 12.14
N SER A 166 16.46 23.61 11.74
CA SER A 166 15.93 22.39 12.35
C SER A 166 14.41 22.36 12.46
N GLN A 167 13.71 23.07 11.58
CA GLN A 167 12.25 23.04 11.54
C GLN A 167 11.76 21.82 10.77
N VAL A 168 10.62 21.28 11.20
CA VAL A 168 9.93 20.22 10.47
C VAL A 168 9.46 20.79 9.13
N LEU A 169 9.75 20.07 8.05
CA LEU A 169 9.31 20.44 6.71
C LEU A 169 7.80 20.15 6.58
N GLU A 170 7.00 21.21 6.64
CA GLU A 170 5.55 21.12 6.55
C GLU A 170 5.02 21.25 5.11
N PRO A 171 3.82 20.68 4.82
CA PRO A 171 3.11 20.90 3.57
C PRO A 171 2.97 22.39 3.23
N GLY A 172 3.29 22.77 2.00
CA GLY A 172 3.26 24.15 1.50
C GLY A 172 4.55 24.94 1.71
N ALA A 173 5.61 24.31 2.27
CA ALA A 173 6.91 24.95 2.38
C ALA A 173 7.44 25.42 1.01
N ARG A 174 8.03 26.62 0.99
CA ARG A 174 8.72 27.18 -0.18
C ARG A 174 10.21 26.90 -0.08
N LEU A 175 10.76 26.24 -1.10
CA LEU A 175 12.15 25.79 -1.16
C LEU A 175 12.84 26.40 -2.39
N SER A 176 14.13 26.73 -2.25
CA SER A 176 14.94 27.28 -3.35
C SER A 176 16.41 26.92 -3.16
N GLY A 177 17.15 26.84 -4.27
CA GLY A 177 18.58 26.54 -4.23
C GLY A 177 18.90 25.12 -3.75
N LYS A 178 19.98 25.02 -2.95
CA LYS A 178 20.40 23.77 -2.33
C LYS A 178 19.71 23.64 -0.98
N VAL A 179 18.95 22.56 -0.80
CA VAL A 179 18.22 22.22 0.42
C VAL A 179 18.84 20.97 1.04
N GLU A 180 19.14 21.04 2.33
CA GLU A 180 19.63 19.90 3.10
C GLU A 180 18.52 19.43 4.05
N LEU A 181 18.13 18.18 3.88
CA LEU A 181 17.05 17.53 4.61
C LEU A 181 17.66 16.46 5.53
N GLU A 182 17.37 16.55 6.82
CA GLU A 182 17.70 15.52 7.80
C GLU A 182 16.46 14.64 8.02
N PRO A 183 16.43 13.41 7.49
CA PRO A 183 15.33 12.49 7.72
C PRO A 183 15.49 11.79 9.07
N ARG A 184 14.38 11.64 9.79
CA ARG A 184 14.31 10.96 11.08
C ARG A 184 13.22 9.90 11.04
N ALA A 185 13.44 8.80 11.75
CA ALA A 185 12.46 7.73 11.90
C ALA A 185 12.27 7.38 13.37
N SER A 186 11.02 7.36 13.84
CA SER A 186 10.66 6.86 15.16
C SER A 186 10.08 5.45 15.04
N MET A 187 10.57 4.54 15.89
CA MET A 187 10.20 3.12 15.95
C MET A 187 10.27 2.60 17.40
N PRO A 188 9.62 1.45 17.72
CA PRO A 188 9.76 0.79 19.00
C PRO A 188 11.22 0.47 19.36
N GLU A 189 11.48 0.31 20.66
CA GLU A 189 12.81 0.02 21.20
C GLU A 189 13.46 -1.20 20.52
N GLY A 190 14.75 -1.07 20.20
CA GLY A 190 15.53 -2.13 19.51
C GLY A 190 15.31 -2.20 18.01
N ARG A 191 14.49 -1.32 17.41
CA ARG A 191 14.33 -1.17 15.95
C ARG A 191 14.94 0.14 15.49
N SER A 192 15.52 0.13 14.29
CA SER A 192 16.11 1.33 13.66
C SER A 192 15.89 1.30 12.15
N ALA A 193 15.78 2.49 11.55
CA ALA A 193 15.84 2.59 10.10
C ALA A 193 17.28 2.33 9.65
N ASP A 194 17.44 1.51 8.62
CA ASP A 194 18.73 1.29 7.95
C ASP A 194 19.10 2.49 7.09
N ARG A 195 18.14 2.93 6.25
CA ARG A 195 18.33 3.99 5.27
C ARG A 195 17.06 4.77 5.01
N PHE A 196 17.24 5.91 4.35
CA PHE A 196 16.19 6.77 3.86
C PHE A 196 16.34 7.01 2.36
N GLU A 197 15.21 7.11 1.67
CA GLU A 197 15.14 7.44 0.25
C GLU A 197 14.28 8.68 0.03
N LEU A 198 14.80 9.64 -0.74
CA LEU A 198 14.07 10.81 -1.20
C LEU A 198 13.52 10.56 -2.60
N PHE A 199 12.24 10.81 -2.78
CA PHE A 199 11.58 10.88 -4.07
C PHE A 199 11.08 12.30 -4.31
N VAL A 200 11.19 12.78 -5.55
CA VAL A 200 10.56 14.01 -6.03
C VAL A 200 9.62 13.64 -7.16
N ASP A 201 8.34 14.01 -7.02
CA ASP A 201 7.28 13.70 -7.99
C ASP A 201 7.19 12.21 -8.38
N GLY A 202 7.45 11.34 -7.40
CA GLY A 202 7.43 9.89 -7.56
C GLY A 202 8.70 9.26 -8.16
N MET A 203 9.71 10.06 -8.49
CA MET A 203 11.02 9.57 -8.95
C MET A 203 12.03 9.58 -7.81
N ARG A 204 12.75 8.47 -7.60
CA ARG A 204 13.80 8.40 -6.59
C ARG A 204 14.95 9.33 -6.98
N PHE A 205 15.25 10.29 -6.11
CA PHE A 205 16.25 11.32 -6.33
C PHE A 205 17.59 10.95 -5.67
N THR A 206 17.58 10.59 -4.39
CA THR A 206 18.79 10.21 -3.64
C THR A 206 18.43 9.36 -2.41
N SER A 207 19.44 8.87 -1.71
CA SER A 207 19.30 8.09 -0.47
C SER A 207 20.44 8.39 0.50
N CYS A 208 20.22 8.15 1.79
CA CYS A 208 21.24 8.27 2.82
C CYS A 208 21.06 7.19 3.91
N GLY A 209 22.12 6.92 4.67
CA GLY A 209 22.03 6.09 5.87
C GLY A 209 21.42 6.84 7.05
N ALA A 210 21.20 6.13 8.16
CA ALA A 210 20.79 6.75 9.41
C ALA A 210 21.80 7.81 9.90
N GLY A 211 21.29 8.96 10.35
CA GLY A 211 22.11 10.09 10.83
C GLY A 211 22.81 10.90 9.72
N GLN A 212 22.55 10.58 8.45
CA GLN A 212 23.05 11.34 7.30
C GLN A 212 21.95 12.22 6.70
N TRP A 213 22.35 13.16 5.83
CA TRP A 213 21.44 14.12 5.21
C TRP A 213 21.16 13.77 3.74
N LEU A 214 19.97 14.14 3.28
CA LEU A 214 19.56 14.12 1.88
C LEU A 214 19.77 15.52 1.31
N THR A 215 20.59 15.64 0.26
CA THR A 215 20.81 16.92 -0.43
C THR A 215 19.93 16.99 -1.68
N LEU A 216 19.16 18.07 -1.80
CA LEU A 216 18.32 18.39 -2.95
C LEU A 216 18.76 19.72 -3.56
N ASP A 217 18.99 19.78 -4.87
CA ASP A 217 19.24 21.03 -5.58
C ASP A 217 18.05 21.34 -6.49
N THR A 218 17.23 22.32 -6.10
CA THR A 218 15.98 22.65 -6.80
C THR A 218 16.22 23.46 -8.07
N ARG A 219 17.43 24.01 -8.30
CA ARG A 219 17.71 24.94 -9.41
C ARG A 219 17.58 24.28 -10.79
N GLY A 220 17.76 22.96 -10.86
CA GLY A 220 17.58 22.18 -12.09
C GLY A 220 16.15 21.70 -12.33
N MET A 221 15.21 22.05 -11.44
CA MET A 221 13.85 21.52 -11.42
C MET A 221 12.84 22.62 -11.79
N ALA A 222 11.61 22.22 -12.10
CA ALA A 222 10.54 23.18 -12.36
C ALA A 222 10.29 24.06 -11.12
N ASP A 223 9.82 25.28 -11.33
CA ASP A 223 9.21 26.05 -10.24
C ASP A 223 7.80 25.51 -9.93
N GLY A 224 7.18 26.00 -8.86
CA GLY A 224 5.80 25.65 -8.51
C GLY A 224 5.69 24.36 -7.72
N HIS A 225 4.59 23.63 -7.89
CA HIS A 225 4.21 22.50 -7.05
C HIS A 225 5.08 21.25 -7.28
N HIS A 226 5.55 20.65 -6.18
CA HIS A 226 6.24 19.36 -6.17
C HIS A 226 5.77 18.50 -5.00
N GLU A 227 5.85 17.17 -5.16
CA GLU A 227 5.73 16.23 -4.05
C GLU A 227 7.11 15.74 -3.63
N LEU A 228 7.53 16.06 -2.41
CA LEU A 228 8.64 15.36 -1.76
C LEU A 228 8.11 14.15 -0.99
N ARG A 229 8.77 13.02 -1.12
CA ARG A 229 8.48 11.84 -0.33
C ARG A 229 9.76 11.26 0.23
N VAL A 230 9.85 11.23 1.56
CA VAL A 230 10.95 10.56 2.27
C VAL A 230 10.44 9.23 2.78
N VAL A 231 11.11 8.16 2.41
CA VAL A 231 10.81 6.78 2.81
C VAL A 231 11.89 6.31 3.76
N ALA A 232 11.52 5.89 4.96
CA ALA A 232 12.41 5.21 5.89
C ALA A 232 12.24 3.69 5.73
N ILE A 233 13.36 2.98 5.65
CA ILE A 233 13.40 1.53 5.45
C ILE A 233 13.97 0.90 6.72
N ASP A 234 13.20 0.02 7.35
CA ASP A 234 13.61 -0.70 8.57
C ASP A 234 14.78 -1.66 8.31
N ALA A 235 15.65 -1.84 9.30
CA ALA A 235 16.85 -2.67 9.19
C ALA A 235 16.61 -4.19 9.29
N SER A 236 15.36 -4.64 9.50
CA SER A 236 15.05 -6.07 9.48
C SER A 236 15.06 -6.62 8.05
N PRO A 237 15.19 -7.95 7.86
CA PRO A 237 15.08 -8.57 6.54
C PRO A 237 13.75 -8.34 5.81
N LEU A 238 12.71 -7.85 6.50
CA LEU A 238 11.42 -7.50 5.88
C LEU A 238 11.41 -6.09 5.29
N GLU A 239 12.36 -5.23 5.67
CA GLU A 239 12.50 -3.87 5.16
C GLU A 239 11.18 -3.07 5.15
N THR A 240 10.39 -3.17 6.23
CA THR A 240 9.11 -2.45 6.34
C THR A 240 9.32 -0.96 6.15
N GLN A 241 8.41 -0.33 5.39
CA GLN A 241 8.60 1.04 4.92
C GLN A 241 7.61 2.01 5.55
N GLY A 242 8.16 3.05 6.16
CA GLY A 242 7.45 4.24 6.58
C GLY A 242 7.66 5.36 5.58
N ARG A 243 6.71 6.28 5.42
CA ARG A 243 6.91 7.43 4.53
C ARG A 243 6.22 8.70 5.01
N ARG A 244 6.86 9.83 4.74
CA ARG A 244 6.29 11.17 4.84
C ARG A 244 6.17 11.74 3.43
N VAL A 245 4.97 12.19 3.05
CA VAL A 245 4.68 12.85 1.77
C VAL A 245 4.40 14.32 2.06
N ILE A 246 5.14 15.22 1.42
CA ILE A 246 5.17 16.64 1.72
C ILE A 246 5.03 17.40 0.39
N PRO A 247 3.85 17.98 0.08
CA PRO A 247 3.74 18.89 -1.04
C PRO A 247 4.50 20.18 -0.71
N VAL A 248 5.31 20.66 -1.63
CA VAL A 248 6.15 21.86 -1.47
C VAL A 248 6.07 22.72 -2.73
N THR A 249 6.57 23.94 -2.64
CA THR A 249 6.75 24.82 -3.78
C THR A 249 8.23 25.09 -4.01
N PHE A 250 8.73 24.86 -5.23
CA PHE A 250 10.05 25.33 -5.64
C PHE A 250 9.95 26.73 -6.24
N ASP A 251 10.85 27.63 -5.83
CA ASP A 251 10.84 29.04 -6.23
C ASP A 251 12.27 29.49 -6.56
N ASN A 252 12.75 29.19 -7.78
CA ASN A 252 14.10 29.51 -8.22
C ASN A 252 14.12 30.64 -9.26
N ALA A 253 13.11 30.70 -10.14
CA ALA A 253 13.05 31.65 -11.26
C ALA A 253 11.80 32.55 -11.22
N GLY A 254 11.00 32.48 -10.15
CA GLY A 254 9.79 33.30 -9.97
C GLY A 254 8.66 32.98 -10.93
N ARG A 255 8.69 31.80 -11.59
CA ARG A 255 7.59 31.37 -12.47
C ARG A 255 6.43 30.86 -11.63
N THR A 256 5.21 31.14 -12.09
CA THR A 256 3.99 30.68 -11.41
C THR A 256 3.03 30.07 -12.41
N LEU A 257 2.19 29.14 -11.92
CA LEU A 257 1.10 28.57 -12.69
C LEU A 257 -0.07 28.25 -11.77
N GLU A 258 -1.15 28.99 -11.94
CA GLU A 258 -2.45 28.73 -11.33
C GLU A 258 -3.26 27.80 -12.22
N LEU A 259 -3.93 26.83 -11.59
CA LEU A 259 -4.84 25.89 -12.23
C LEU A 259 -6.20 25.96 -11.53
N SER A 260 -7.25 26.17 -12.31
CA SER A 260 -8.63 26.11 -11.81
C SER A 260 -9.48 25.20 -12.69
N VAL A 261 -10.46 24.53 -12.08
CA VAL A 261 -11.35 23.61 -12.78
C VAL A 261 -12.78 23.81 -12.30
N GLU A 262 -13.71 23.93 -13.24
CA GLU A 262 -15.15 24.06 -12.97
C GLU A 262 -15.98 23.22 -13.97
N PRO A 263 -17.02 22.49 -13.52
CA PRO A 263 -17.40 22.26 -12.12
C PRO A 263 -16.42 21.31 -11.40
N ARG A 264 -16.41 21.30 -10.06
CA ARG A 264 -15.60 20.35 -9.26
C ARG A 264 -16.21 18.94 -9.15
N ARG A 265 -17.46 18.78 -9.57
CA ARG A 265 -18.18 17.50 -9.61
C ARG A 265 -18.88 17.40 -10.96
N VAL A 266 -18.72 16.27 -11.63
CA VAL A 266 -19.24 16.07 -12.99
C VAL A 266 -19.75 14.65 -13.18
N ARG A 267 -20.79 14.49 -13.99
CA ARG A 267 -21.33 13.18 -14.42
C ARG A 267 -20.72 12.76 -15.75
N PRO A 268 -20.76 11.47 -16.11
CA PRO A 268 -20.39 11.05 -17.47
C PRO A 268 -21.20 11.80 -18.52
N GLY A 269 -20.59 12.10 -19.66
CA GLY A 269 -21.13 12.97 -20.70
C GLY A 269 -21.08 14.47 -20.40
N GLY A 270 -20.65 14.88 -19.21
CA GLY A 270 -20.42 16.29 -18.87
C GLY A 270 -19.06 16.82 -19.34
N THR A 271 -18.85 18.13 -19.20
CA THR A 271 -17.60 18.81 -19.58
C THR A 271 -17.07 19.65 -18.42
N LEU A 272 -15.75 19.68 -18.27
CA LEU A 272 -15.01 20.51 -17.33
C LEU A 272 -14.31 21.63 -18.08
N ARG A 273 -14.38 22.85 -17.55
CA ARG A 273 -13.52 23.97 -17.94
C ARG A 273 -12.28 23.97 -17.07
N VAL A 274 -11.13 23.80 -17.68
CA VAL A 274 -9.83 23.86 -17.03
C VAL A 274 -9.13 25.14 -17.47
N ALA A 275 -8.98 26.10 -16.57
CA ALA A 275 -8.25 27.33 -16.84
C ALA A 275 -6.85 27.29 -16.22
N VAL A 276 -5.89 27.82 -16.97
CA VAL A 276 -4.51 27.98 -16.55
C VAL A 276 -4.11 29.44 -16.69
N LYS A 277 -3.36 29.95 -15.70
CA LYS A 277 -2.81 31.30 -15.72
C LYS A 277 -1.42 31.29 -15.11
N GLY A 278 -0.41 31.70 -15.84
CA GLY A 278 0.97 31.64 -15.38
C GLY A 278 1.80 32.87 -15.72
N VAL A 279 2.88 33.05 -14.97
CA VAL A 279 3.90 34.08 -15.20
C VAL A 279 5.17 33.40 -15.70
N GLY A 280 5.75 33.96 -16.76
CA GLY A 280 6.99 33.45 -17.33
C GLY A 280 6.83 32.11 -18.04
N ILE A 281 5.71 31.89 -18.73
CA ILE A 281 5.44 30.69 -19.54
C ILE A 281 4.95 31.07 -20.94
N GLU A 282 5.22 30.20 -21.92
CA GLU A 282 4.77 30.30 -23.32
C GLU A 282 3.53 29.45 -23.58
N GLY A 283 3.20 28.53 -22.67
CA GLY A 283 2.06 27.64 -22.73
C GLY A 283 2.11 26.58 -21.65
N ALA A 284 1.02 25.83 -21.49
CA ALA A 284 0.90 24.77 -20.50
C ALA A 284 0.27 23.50 -21.07
N VAL A 285 0.60 22.36 -20.46
CA VAL A 285 -0.01 21.07 -20.71
C VAL A 285 -0.90 20.73 -19.53
N VAL A 286 -2.18 20.47 -19.78
CA VAL A 286 -3.15 19.97 -18.80
C VAL A 286 -3.24 18.46 -18.94
N PHE A 287 -3.17 17.73 -17.83
CA PHE A 287 -3.18 16.27 -17.84
C PHE A 287 -3.80 15.68 -16.57
N ALA A 288 -4.27 14.44 -16.67
CA ALA A 288 -4.74 13.64 -15.53
C ALA A 288 -4.36 12.18 -15.74
N THR A 289 -3.89 11.51 -14.69
CA THR A 289 -3.57 10.06 -14.70
C THR A 289 -2.64 9.64 -15.86
N GLY A 290 -1.71 10.53 -16.26
CA GLY A 290 -0.79 10.32 -17.38
C GLY A 290 -1.36 10.62 -18.78
N ARG A 291 -2.65 10.94 -18.91
CA ARG A 291 -3.28 11.37 -20.16
C ARG A 291 -3.23 12.89 -20.29
N VAL A 292 -2.71 13.37 -21.43
CA VAL A 292 -2.83 14.78 -21.82
C VAL A 292 -4.29 15.07 -22.18
N LEU A 293 -4.85 16.08 -21.51
CA LEU A 293 -6.23 16.55 -21.71
C LEU A 293 -6.27 17.78 -22.63
N GLY A 294 -5.21 18.58 -22.63
CA GLY A 294 -5.07 19.73 -23.51
C GLY A 294 -3.68 20.34 -23.49
N ARG A 295 -3.40 21.12 -24.53
CA ARG A 295 -2.21 21.96 -24.64
C ARG A 295 -2.67 23.38 -24.94
N THR A 296 -2.03 24.34 -24.30
CA THR A 296 -2.38 25.76 -24.42
C THR A 296 -1.20 26.55 -24.95
N SER A 297 -1.47 27.68 -25.59
CA SER A 297 -0.47 28.68 -25.98
C SER A 297 -0.77 29.99 -25.27
N GLY A 298 0.28 30.69 -24.86
CA GLY A 298 0.20 31.91 -24.08
C GLY A 298 0.16 31.66 -22.56
N ALA A 299 0.20 32.75 -21.82
CA ALA A 299 0.25 32.77 -20.37
C ALA A 299 -1.10 32.48 -19.69
N GLU A 300 -2.21 32.63 -20.42
CA GLU A 300 -3.57 32.42 -19.90
C GLU A 300 -4.43 31.73 -20.97
N ALA A 301 -5.09 30.64 -20.59
CA ALA A 301 -5.89 29.85 -21.51
C ALA A 301 -6.90 28.95 -20.78
N THR A 302 -7.93 28.52 -21.51
CA THR A 302 -8.94 27.58 -21.02
C THR A 302 -9.06 26.39 -21.97
N VAL A 303 -9.16 25.19 -21.40
CA VAL A 303 -9.39 23.93 -22.11
C VAL A 303 -10.72 23.34 -21.65
N GLU A 304 -11.56 22.93 -22.60
CA GLU A 304 -12.77 22.14 -22.34
C GLU A 304 -12.40 20.65 -22.34
N VAL A 305 -12.66 19.95 -21.24
CA VAL A 305 -12.30 18.55 -21.03
C VAL A 305 -13.58 17.73 -20.79
N PRO A 306 -13.96 16.85 -21.72
CA PRO A 306 -15.04 15.89 -21.49
C PRO A 306 -14.73 14.98 -20.29
N ALA A 307 -15.70 14.80 -19.40
CA ALA A 307 -15.55 13.97 -18.19
C ALA A 307 -15.25 12.51 -18.53
N ASP A 308 -15.68 12.03 -19.70
CA ASP A 308 -15.45 10.66 -20.17
C ASP A 308 -13.97 10.36 -20.49
N LEU A 309 -13.12 11.39 -20.58
CA LEU A 309 -11.67 11.21 -20.67
C LEU A 309 -11.02 10.88 -19.32
N LEU A 310 -11.75 11.07 -18.23
CA LEU A 310 -11.30 10.87 -16.85
C LEU A 310 -11.80 9.53 -16.29
N GLY A 311 -11.11 9.04 -15.25
CA GLY A 311 -11.58 7.88 -14.48
C GLY A 311 -12.73 8.25 -13.53
N ARG A 312 -13.55 7.26 -13.15
CA ARG A 312 -14.57 7.43 -12.09
C ARG A 312 -13.93 7.77 -10.75
N GLY A 313 -14.67 8.48 -9.91
CA GLY A 313 -14.25 8.88 -8.57
C GLY A 313 -13.38 10.13 -8.56
N ARG A 314 -12.50 10.23 -7.56
CA ARG A 314 -11.65 11.41 -7.35
C ARG A 314 -10.46 11.41 -8.30
N VAL A 315 -10.38 12.42 -9.16
CA VAL A 315 -9.32 12.59 -10.17
C VAL A 315 -8.54 13.86 -9.90
N ALA A 316 -7.20 13.79 -9.98
CA ALA A 316 -6.33 14.96 -9.91
C ALA A 316 -6.05 15.49 -11.32
N ILE A 317 -6.53 16.70 -11.60
CA ILE A 317 -6.14 17.49 -12.77
C ILE A 317 -4.85 18.23 -12.41
N ARG A 318 -3.86 18.16 -13.30
CA ARG A 318 -2.55 18.78 -13.15
C ARG A 318 -2.23 19.63 -14.37
N ALA A 319 -1.37 20.62 -14.18
CA ALA A 319 -0.84 21.42 -15.28
C ALA A 319 0.64 21.70 -15.09
N SER A 320 1.39 21.66 -16.19
CA SER A 320 2.80 22.08 -16.25
C SER A 320 2.98 23.10 -17.36
N GLY A 321 3.48 24.28 -17.00
CA GLY A 321 3.84 25.37 -17.90
C GLY A 321 5.29 25.23 -18.35
N ARG A 322 5.63 25.79 -19.52
CA ARG A 322 6.99 25.82 -20.05
C ARG A 322 7.37 27.20 -20.59
N ALA A 323 8.62 27.55 -20.42
CA ALA A 323 9.28 28.75 -20.94
C ALA A 323 10.50 28.42 -21.83
N GLY A 324 10.82 27.13 -21.97
CA GLY A 324 12.04 26.68 -22.60
C GLY A 324 12.15 25.15 -22.63
N PRO A 325 13.26 24.61 -23.16
CA PRO A 325 13.43 23.18 -23.37
C PRO A 325 13.86 22.42 -22.12
N GLN A 326 14.41 23.08 -21.10
CA GLN A 326 14.95 22.42 -19.91
C GLN A 326 13.89 22.21 -18.83
N PRO A 327 14.04 21.23 -17.93
CA PRO A 327 13.16 21.08 -16.78
C PRO A 327 13.11 22.34 -15.90
N ALA A 328 14.25 23.01 -15.72
CA ALA A 328 14.36 24.28 -15.03
C ALA A 328 13.61 25.44 -15.71
N ASP A 329 13.15 25.26 -16.96
CA ASP A 329 12.30 26.23 -17.66
C ASP A 329 10.80 25.93 -17.51
N SER A 330 10.43 25.01 -16.63
CA SER A 330 9.03 24.61 -16.41
C SER A 330 8.49 25.13 -15.08
N VAL A 331 7.16 25.10 -14.94
CA VAL A 331 6.48 25.38 -13.68
C VAL A 331 5.29 24.44 -13.51
N ASN A 332 5.11 23.87 -12.32
CA ASN A 332 4.00 22.99 -12.01
C ASN A 332 2.91 23.73 -11.21
N ALA A 333 1.66 23.54 -11.59
CA ALA A 333 0.53 24.04 -10.82
C ALA A 333 0.20 23.13 -9.64
N ASP A 334 -0.37 23.70 -8.57
CA ASP A 334 -1.03 22.89 -7.56
C ASP A 334 -2.14 22.02 -8.20
N PRO A 335 -2.22 20.72 -7.85
CA PRO A 335 -3.21 19.83 -8.43
C PRO A 335 -4.62 20.22 -7.98
N VAL A 336 -5.56 20.19 -8.93
CA VAL A 336 -6.97 20.40 -8.69
C VAL A 336 -7.70 19.06 -8.71
N PHE A 337 -8.34 18.71 -7.59
CA PHE A 337 -9.19 17.51 -7.54
C PHE A 337 -10.60 17.79 -8.03
N VAL A 338 -11.10 16.88 -8.86
CA VAL A 338 -12.49 16.80 -9.32
C VAL A 338 -13.09 15.43 -8.98
N GLU A 339 -14.40 15.39 -8.76
CA GLU A 339 -15.13 14.13 -8.54
C GLU A 339 -15.97 13.79 -9.78
N VAL A 340 -15.64 12.67 -10.41
CA VAL A 340 -16.41 12.10 -11.51
C VAL A 340 -17.39 11.10 -10.92
N LEU A 341 -18.65 11.48 -10.90
CA LEU A 341 -19.74 10.67 -10.36
C LEU A 341 -20.02 9.46 -11.25
N ASP A 342 -20.77 8.51 -10.70
CA ASP A 342 -21.38 7.42 -11.45
C ASP A 342 -22.50 7.92 -12.37
#